data_AF-A0A2H1WQ78-F1
#
_entry.id   AF-A0A2H1WQ78-F1
#
_cell.length_a   1.000
_cell.length_b   1.000
_cell.length_c   1.000
_cell.angle_alpha   90.00
_cell.angle_beta   90.00
_cell.angle_gamma   90.00
#
_symmetry.space_group_name_H-M   'P 1'
#
loop_
_entity.id
_entity.type
_entity.pdbx_description
1 polymer ?
#
loop_
_entity_poly.entity_id
_entity_poly.type
_entity_poly.pdbx_seq_one_letter_code
_entity_poly.pdbx_strand_id
1 'polypeptide(L)'
;MCMEMNLQTLFQDFNPSKFVVHSCLLIFTALLALKLDNSITWSYWAVFTPIWVWKFLVVLGATVGTYVWWQYPHFRLEGEAYIHYKAMLISLAIHLILLMFELLVCDQLTTSRHVWILVFIPLIFISIVSIAICIWSVKHDRSYELELFCAVNILQFIFLALKLDEFISWSWEVVFVPLWILMCLSLVGVLYSIIFAGILLRTPEVNIQQRRTSFNSALAYTFTVIPILVFQVLLTNKLDDGLPLTYTVVVSPLFVSYATLIIMSFSSKGGNKCKNNHSIYIV
;
A
#
# COMPACT_ATOMS: atom_id res chain seq x y z
N MET A 1 -8.76 35.21 10.47
CA MET A 1 -9.05 35.13 9.02
C MET A 1 -9.53 33.72 8.74
N CYS A 2 -10.85 33.57 8.57
CA CYS A 2 -11.54 32.28 8.53
C CYS A 2 -10.96 31.36 7.46
N MET A 3 -10.65 30.14 7.88
CA MET A 3 -10.38 29.01 7.01
C MET A 3 -11.73 28.59 6.39
N GLU A 4 -12.21 29.29 5.37
CA GLU A 4 -13.14 28.69 4.42
C GLU A 4 -12.36 27.57 3.73
N MET A 5 -12.42 26.37 4.30
CA MET A 5 -12.12 25.15 3.56
C MET A 5 -13.08 25.12 2.38
N ASN A 6 -12.59 25.51 1.21
CA ASN A 6 -13.33 25.43 -0.02
C ASN A 6 -13.57 23.94 -0.32
N LEU A 7 -14.69 23.40 0.17
CA LEU A 7 -15.08 21.99 0.06
C LEU A 7 -15.01 21.50 -1.39
N GLN A 8 -15.28 22.38 -2.36
CA GLN A 8 -15.16 22.05 -3.78
C GLN A 8 -13.71 21.72 -4.19
N THR A 9 -12.71 22.43 -3.66
CA THR A 9 -11.29 22.11 -3.92
C THR A 9 -10.86 20.80 -3.25
N LEU A 10 -11.43 20.50 -2.07
CA LEU A 10 -11.14 19.26 -1.34
C LEU A 10 -11.71 18.03 -2.05
N PHE A 11 -12.90 18.14 -2.66
CA PHE A 11 -13.47 17.06 -3.48
C PHE A 11 -12.82 16.95 -4.88
N GLN A 12 -12.23 18.02 -5.41
CA GLN A 12 -11.49 17.97 -6.69
C GLN A 12 -10.16 17.23 -6.59
N ASP A 13 -9.48 17.30 -5.45
CA ASP A 13 -8.19 16.63 -5.19
C ASP A 13 -8.35 15.26 -4.50
N PHE A 14 -9.58 14.72 -4.51
CA PHE A 14 -9.90 13.44 -3.90
C PHE A 14 -9.52 12.27 -4.80
N ASN A 15 -8.69 11.35 -4.28
CA ASN A 15 -8.37 10.09 -4.93
C ASN A 15 -9.21 8.95 -4.30
N PRO A 16 -10.34 8.56 -4.94
CA PRO A 16 -11.24 7.56 -4.38
C PRO A 16 -10.60 6.18 -4.25
N SER A 17 -9.67 5.80 -5.13
CA SER A 17 -9.06 4.48 -5.08
C SER A 17 -8.12 4.34 -3.89
N LYS A 18 -7.23 5.33 -3.66
CA LYS A 18 -6.34 5.35 -2.48
C LYS A 18 -7.15 5.40 -1.18
N PHE A 19 -8.21 6.21 -1.13
CA PHE A 19 -9.09 6.29 0.04
C PHE A 19 -9.72 4.93 0.39
N VAL A 20 -10.28 4.24 -0.61
CA VAL A 20 -10.91 2.91 -0.41
C VAL A 20 -9.87 1.90 0.07
N VAL A 21 -8.69 1.84 -0.57
CA VAL A 21 -7.62 0.90 -0.21
C VAL A 21 -7.22 1.09 1.27
N HIS A 22 -6.87 2.31 1.68
CA HIS A 22 -6.39 2.57 3.03
C HIS A 22 -7.48 2.39 4.09
N SER A 23 -8.73 2.73 3.77
CA SER A 23 -9.87 2.49 4.66
C SER A 23 -10.13 1.00 4.86
N CYS A 24 -10.12 0.22 3.78
CA CYS A 24 -10.29 -1.24 3.86
C CYS A 24 -9.14 -1.90 4.64
N LEU A 25 -7.89 -1.48 4.42
CA LEU A 25 -6.74 -1.98 5.17
C LEU A 25 -6.84 -1.64 6.67
N LEU A 26 -7.22 -0.40 7.01
CA LEU A 26 -7.42 0.01 8.41
C LEU A 26 -8.47 -0.87 9.10
N ILE A 27 -9.64 -1.05 8.49
CA ILE A 27 -10.73 -1.85 9.07
C ILE A 27 -10.30 -3.31 9.17
N PHE A 28 -9.66 -3.86 8.14
CA PHE A 28 -9.14 -5.24 8.16
C PHE A 28 -8.14 -5.45 9.29
N THR A 29 -7.13 -4.57 9.43
CA THR A 29 -6.14 -4.66 10.50
C THR A 29 -6.78 -4.57 11.88
N ALA A 30 -7.78 -3.70 12.06
CA ALA A 30 -8.50 -3.60 13.32
C ALA A 30 -9.28 -4.89 13.64
N LEU A 31 -10.03 -5.43 12.67
CA LEU A 31 -10.78 -6.69 12.86
C LEU A 31 -9.84 -7.88 13.10
N LEU A 32 -8.71 -7.94 12.39
CA LEU A 32 -7.71 -8.99 12.56
C LEU A 32 -7.07 -8.93 13.94
N ALA A 33 -6.67 -7.74 14.41
CA ALA A 33 -6.09 -7.58 15.74
C ALA A 33 -7.08 -7.99 16.85
N LEU A 34 -8.34 -7.55 16.76
CA LEU A 34 -9.40 -7.95 17.70
C LEU A 34 -9.64 -9.47 17.67
N LYS A 35 -9.55 -10.09 16.49
CA LYS A 35 -9.70 -11.53 16.35
C LYS A 35 -8.54 -12.29 16.98
N LEU A 36 -7.30 -11.85 16.74
CA LEU A 36 -6.09 -12.44 17.32
C LEU A 36 -6.05 -12.28 18.85
N ASP A 37 -6.62 -11.18 19.37
CA ASP A 37 -6.79 -10.96 20.81
C ASP A 37 -7.98 -11.72 21.41
N ASN A 38 -8.67 -12.57 20.64
CA ASN A 38 -9.89 -13.28 21.05
C ASN A 38 -11.01 -12.36 21.58
N SER A 39 -10.98 -11.06 21.23
CA SER A 39 -12.00 -10.08 21.63
C SER A 39 -13.29 -10.25 20.82
N ILE A 40 -13.20 -10.81 19.61
CA ILE A 40 -14.34 -11.13 18.75
C ILE A 40 -14.36 -12.62 18.36
N THR A 41 -15.55 -13.22 18.33
CA THR A 41 -15.77 -14.63 17.96
C THR A 41 -16.05 -14.84 16.47
N TRP A 42 -15.93 -13.79 15.65
CA TRP A 42 -16.22 -13.82 14.22
C TRP A 42 -15.34 -14.82 13.46
N SER A 43 -15.82 -15.34 12.34
CA SER A 43 -15.02 -16.18 11.44
C SER A 43 -13.97 -15.35 10.69
N TYR A 44 -12.87 -15.98 10.25
CA TYR A 44 -11.88 -15.29 9.41
C TYR A 44 -12.50 -14.75 8.12
N TRP A 45 -13.51 -15.45 7.56
CA TRP A 45 -14.29 -14.96 6.42
C TRP A 45 -14.94 -13.60 6.67
N ALA A 46 -15.49 -13.37 7.87
CA ALA A 46 -16.07 -12.10 8.26
C ALA A 46 -14.99 -11.02 8.49
N VAL A 47 -13.85 -11.39 9.09
CA VAL A 47 -12.70 -10.48 9.30
C VAL A 47 -12.12 -9.97 7.98
N PHE A 48 -12.08 -10.80 6.94
CA PHE A 48 -11.57 -10.44 5.60
C PHE A 48 -12.56 -9.62 4.76
N THR A 49 -13.79 -9.36 5.23
CA THR A 49 -14.80 -8.61 4.47
C THR A 49 -14.35 -7.26 3.90
N PRO A 50 -13.55 -6.42 4.59
CA PRO A 50 -13.10 -5.15 4.01
C PRO A 50 -12.21 -5.37 2.76
N ILE A 51 -11.43 -6.45 2.76
CA ILE A 51 -10.57 -6.82 1.63
C ILE A 51 -11.41 -7.32 0.46
N TRP A 52 -12.43 -8.15 0.71
CA TRP A 52 -13.36 -8.60 -0.32
C TRP A 52 -14.08 -7.42 -0.99
N VAL A 53 -14.52 -6.43 -0.21
CA VAL A 53 -15.14 -5.21 -0.73
C VAL A 53 -14.17 -4.45 -1.63
N TRP A 54 -12.91 -4.30 -1.20
CA TRP A 54 -11.89 -3.65 -2.03
C TRP A 54 -11.67 -4.38 -3.36
N LYS A 55 -11.46 -5.70 -3.35
CA LYS A 55 -11.27 -6.47 -4.60
C LYS A 55 -12.51 -6.42 -5.50
N PHE A 56 -13.70 -6.49 -4.92
CA PHE A 56 -14.95 -6.36 -5.68
C PHE A 56 -15.02 -5.01 -6.43
N LEU A 57 -14.65 -3.91 -5.76
CA LEU A 57 -14.62 -2.59 -6.41
C LEU A 57 -13.59 -2.51 -7.54
N VAL A 58 -12.44 -3.17 -7.41
CA VAL A 58 -11.44 -3.25 -8.49
C VAL A 58 -11.98 -4.01 -9.70
N VAL A 59 -12.63 -5.16 -9.48
CA VAL A 59 -13.26 -5.94 -10.55
C VAL A 59 -14.37 -5.13 -11.22
N LEU A 60 -15.23 -4.48 -10.43
CA LEU A 60 -16.30 -3.62 -10.95
C LEU A 60 -15.72 -2.48 -11.81
N GLY A 61 -14.68 -1.78 -11.33
CA GLY A 61 -13.99 -0.74 -12.08
C GLY A 61 -13.44 -1.25 -13.42
N ALA A 62 -12.81 -2.42 -13.43
CA ALA A 62 -12.29 -3.02 -14.65
C ALA A 62 -13.40 -3.47 -15.62
N THR A 63 -14.51 -4.02 -15.12
CA THR A 63 -15.65 -4.40 -15.98
C THR A 63 -16.28 -3.18 -16.66
N VAL A 64 -16.46 -2.07 -15.94
CA VAL A 64 -16.93 -0.81 -16.51
C VAL A 64 -15.92 -0.27 -17.53
N GLY A 65 -14.62 -0.30 -17.21
CA GLY A 65 -13.56 0.12 -18.12
C GLY A 65 -13.54 -0.69 -19.42
N THR A 66 -13.68 -2.01 -19.34
CA THR A 66 -13.77 -2.90 -20.53
C THR A 66 -15.06 -2.68 -21.32
N TYR A 67 -16.19 -2.44 -20.65
CA TYR A 67 -17.46 -2.10 -21.31
C TYR A 67 -17.32 -0.81 -22.14
N VAL A 68 -16.78 0.25 -21.55
CA VAL A 68 -16.52 1.53 -22.23
C VAL A 68 -15.54 1.36 -23.40
N TRP A 69 -14.47 0.57 -23.20
CA TRP A 69 -13.50 0.25 -24.25
C TRP A 69 -14.12 -0.46 -25.47
N TRP A 70 -15.18 -1.25 -25.24
CA TRP A 70 -15.91 -1.94 -26.30
C TRP A 70 -16.87 -1.00 -27.03
N GLN A 71 -17.59 -0.16 -26.27
CA GLN A 71 -18.60 0.75 -26.80
C GLN A 71 -18.01 1.88 -27.65
N TYR A 72 -16.79 2.34 -27.32
CA TYR A 72 -16.16 3.49 -27.98
C TYR A 72 -14.83 3.10 -28.64
N PRO A 73 -14.86 2.47 -29.82
CA PRO A 73 -13.64 2.02 -30.52
C PRO A 73 -12.74 3.17 -30.99
N HIS A 74 -13.23 4.42 -31.02
CA HIS A 74 -12.43 5.60 -31.38
C HIS A 74 -11.25 5.83 -30.43
N PHE A 75 -11.36 5.43 -29.15
CA PHE A 75 -10.24 5.50 -28.19
C PHE A 75 -9.08 4.56 -28.54
N ARG A 76 -9.22 3.64 -29.50
CA ARG A 76 -8.14 2.74 -29.94
C ARG A 76 -7.12 3.43 -30.85
N LEU A 77 -7.47 4.57 -31.45
CA LEU A 77 -6.60 5.33 -32.34
C LEU A 77 -5.61 6.20 -31.56
N GLU A 78 -5.92 6.52 -30.30
CA GLU A 78 -5.03 7.22 -29.38
C GLU A 78 -4.12 6.20 -28.68
N GLY A 79 -2.81 6.22 -29.01
CA GLY A 79 -1.83 5.29 -28.43
C GLY A 79 -1.77 5.32 -26.89
N GLU A 80 -2.03 6.48 -26.29
CA GLU A 80 -2.08 6.67 -24.83
C GLU A 80 -3.22 5.87 -24.18
N ALA A 81 -4.44 5.96 -24.71
CA ALA A 81 -5.61 5.26 -24.17
C ALA A 81 -5.43 3.73 -24.20
N TYR A 82 -4.73 3.22 -25.21
CA TYR A 82 -4.38 1.80 -25.30
C TYR A 82 -3.39 1.36 -24.20
N ILE A 83 -2.39 2.18 -23.87
CA ILE A 83 -1.47 1.93 -22.75
C ILE A 83 -2.23 1.99 -21.42
N HIS A 84 -3.16 2.93 -21.26
CA HIS A 84 -4.02 3.02 -20.07
C HIS A 84 -4.90 1.79 -19.87
N TYR A 85 -5.52 1.29 -20.94
CA TYR A 85 -6.32 0.07 -20.90
C TYR A 85 -5.48 -1.17 -20.56
N LYS A 86 -4.29 -1.32 -21.17
CA LYS A 86 -3.35 -2.41 -20.83
C LYS A 86 -2.96 -2.39 -19.36
N ALA A 87 -2.61 -1.23 -18.82
CA ALA A 87 -2.26 -1.08 -17.42
C ALA A 87 -3.42 -1.47 -16.49
N MET A 88 -4.66 -1.10 -16.85
CA MET A 88 -5.85 -1.52 -16.10
C MET A 88 -6.01 -3.04 -16.08
N LEU A 89 -5.80 -3.72 -17.21
CA LEU A 89 -5.86 -5.19 -17.29
C LEU A 89 -4.74 -5.87 -16.48
N ILE A 90 -3.51 -5.34 -16.53
CA ILE A 90 -2.39 -5.81 -15.72
C ILE A 90 -2.72 -5.66 -14.23
N SER A 91 -3.22 -4.49 -13.83
CA SER A 91 -3.64 -4.22 -12.46
C SER A 91 -4.75 -5.17 -12.01
N LEU A 92 -5.77 -5.40 -12.84
CA LEU A 92 -6.83 -6.38 -12.56
C LEU A 92 -6.24 -7.78 -12.34
N ALA A 93 -5.34 -8.24 -13.22
CA ALA A 93 -4.73 -9.55 -13.11
C ALA A 93 -3.96 -9.71 -11.79
N ILE A 94 -3.18 -8.71 -11.39
CA ILE A 94 -2.48 -8.70 -10.09
C ILE A 94 -3.49 -8.80 -8.94
N HIS A 95 -4.57 -8.02 -8.97
CA HIS A 95 -5.58 -8.04 -7.91
C HIS A 95 -6.34 -9.38 -7.83
N LEU A 96 -6.57 -10.06 -8.94
CA LEU A 96 -7.18 -11.39 -8.96
C LEU A 96 -6.25 -12.46 -8.38
N ILE A 97 -4.96 -12.38 -8.65
CA ILE A 97 -3.97 -13.31 -8.06
C ILE A 97 -3.78 -12.99 -6.56
N LEU A 98 -3.82 -11.72 -6.16
CA LEU A 98 -3.84 -11.33 -4.74
C LEU A 98 -5.11 -11.83 -4.04
N LEU A 99 -6.27 -11.74 -4.69
CA LEU A 99 -7.51 -12.31 -4.17
C LEU A 99 -7.38 -13.82 -3.97
N MET A 100 -6.72 -14.54 -4.89
CA MET A 100 -6.43 -15.97 -4.73
C MET A 100 -5.56 -16.24 -3.49
N PHE A 101 -4.50 -15.45 -3.28
CA PHE A 101 -3.70 -15.53 -2.05
C PHE A 101 -4.54 -15.29 -0.79
N GLU A 102 -5.34 -14.22 -0.76
CA GLU A 102 -6.18 -13.85 0.38
C GLU A 102 -7.20 -14.95 0.71
N LEU A 103 -7.80 -15.59 -0.30
CA LEU A 103 -8.72 -16.71 -0.13
C LEU A 103 -8.02 -17.93 0.47
N LEU A 104 -6.82 -18.28 -0.01
CA LEU A 104 -6.03 -19.38 0.52
C LEU A 104 -5.58 -19.12 1.97
N VAL A 105 -5.19 -17.88 2.30
CA VAL A 105 -4.87 -17.49 3.68
C VAL A 105 -6.09 -17.61 4.57
N CYS A 106 -7.25 -17.12 4.13
CA CYS A 106 -8.49 -17.20 4.91
C CYS A 106 -8.93 -18.64 5.16
N ASP A 107 -8.84 -19.52 4.16
CA ASP A 107 -9.11 -20.95 4.31
C ASP A 107 -8.11 -21.63 5.25
N GLN A 108 -6.82 -21.34 5.08
CA GLN A 108 -5.76 -21.90 5.91
C GLN A 108 -5.90 -21.48 7.38
N LEU A 109 -6.22 -20.22 7.66
CA LEU A 109 -6.47 -19.75 9.03
C LEU A 109 -7.71 -20.40 9.66
N THR A 110 -8.66 -20.86 8.84
CA THR A 110 -9.89 -21.50 9.31
C THR A 110 -9.72 -22.99 9.53
N THR A 111 -9.01 -23.67 8.63
CA THR A 111 -9.03 -25.14 8.55
C THR A 111 -7.65 -25.79 8.72
N SER A 112 -6.55 -25.04 8.60
CA SER A 112 -5.16 -25.52 8.71
C SER A 112 -4.85 -26.76 7.86
N ARG A 113 -5.42 -26.85 6.65
CA ARG A 113 -5.34 -28.06 5.79
C ARG A 113 -4.11 -28.10 4.89
N HIS A 114 -3.60 -26.94 4.52
CA HIS A 114 -2.55 -26.78 3.52
C HIS A 114 -1.23 -26.41 4.20
N VAL A 115 -0.11 -26.59 3.49
CA VAL A 115 1.17 -26.00 3.88
C VAL A 115 1.20 -24.54 3.45
N TRP A 116 1.80 -23.68 4.25
CA TRP A 116 1.91 -22.24 3.99
C TRP A 116 2.68 -21.94 2.71
N ILE A 117 3.68 -22.74 2.34
CA ILE A 117 4.36 -22.57 1.05
C ILE A 117 3.39 -22.60 -0.13
N LEU A 118 2.37 -23.47 -0.12
CA LEU A 118 1.34 -23.53 -1.16
C LEU A 118 0.47 -22.28 -1.13
N VAL A 119 0.06 -21.85 0.07
CA VAL A 119 -0.74 -20.64 0.28
C VAL A 119 -0.03 -19.40 -0.27
N PHE A 120 1.30 -19.33 -0.15
CA PHE A 120 2.12 -18.20 -0.62
C PHE A 120 2.54 -18.28 -2.10
N ILE A 121 2.33 -19.40 -2.82
CA ILE A 121 2.65 -19.54 -4.26
C ILE A 121 2.12 -18.36 -5.11
N PRO A 122 0.85 -17.93 -4.97
CA PRO A 122 0.33 -16.83 -5.79
C PRO A 122 1.11 -15.53 -5.57
N LEU A 123 1.50 -15.25 -4.34
CA LEU A 123 2.22 -14.04 -3.97
C LEU A 123 3.67 -14.06 -4.47
N ILE A 124 4.34 -15.22 -4.39
CA ILE A 124 5.68 -15.43 -4.97
C ILE A 124 5.61 -15.27 -6.49
N PHE A 125 4.60 -15.85 -7.14
CA PHE A 125 4.40 -15.71 -8.59
C PHE A 125 4.19 -14.25 -9.01
N ILE A 126 3.32 -13.51 -8.32
CA ILE A 126 3.15 -12.07 -8.55
C ILE A 126 4.47 -11.33 -8.41
N SER A 127 5.27 -11.66 -7.40
CA SER A 127 6.55 -10.96 -7.14
C SER A 127 7.54 -11.13 -8.29
N ILE A 128 7.63 -12.32 -8.87
CA ILE A 128 8.46 -12.59 -10.06
C ILE A 128 7.96 -11.80 -11.27
N VAL A 129 6.64 -11.86 -11.53
CA VAL A 129 6.01 -11.13 -12.65
C VAL A 129 6.17 -9.62 -12.47
N SER A 130 6.12 -9.13 -11.23
CA SER A 130 6.23 -7.71 -10.91
C SER A 130 7.59 -7.12 -11.30
N ILE A 131 8.68 -7.90 -11.30
CA ILE A 131 9.99 -7.43 -11.77
C ILE A 131 9.91 -6.98 -13.24
N ALA A 132 9.26 -7.78 -14.09
CA ALA A 132 9.08 -7.43 -15.50
C ALA A 132 8.14 -6.23 -15.68
N ILE A 133 7.07 -6.15 -14.87
CA ILE A 133 6.12 -5.04 -14.93
C ILE A 133 6.75 -3.74 -14.44
N CYS A 134 7.63 -3.76 -13.44
CA CYS A 134 8.39 -2.58 -13.00
C CYS A 134 9.24 -2.01 -14.15
N ILE A 135 9.99 -2.87 -14.86
CA ILE A 135 10.80 -2.43 -16.02
C ILE A 135 9.90 -1.82 -17.11
N TRP A 136 8.78 -2.46 -17.40
CA TRP A 136 7.80 -1.93 -18.35
C TRP A 136 7.22 -0.59 -17.90
N SER A 137 6.89 -0.45 -16.62
CA SER A 137 6.26 0.76 -16.05
C SER A 137 7.21 1.95 -16.03
N VAL A 138 8.49 1.74 -15.71
CA VAL A 138 9.54 2.77 -15.81
C VAL A 138 9.67 3.27 -17.24
N LYS A 139 9.62 2.38 -18.23
CA LYS A 139 9.71 2.76 -19.66
C LYS A 139 8.52 3.61 -20.13
N HIS A 140 7.36 3.49 -19.48
CA HIS A 140 6.12 4.19 -19.87
C HIS A 140 5.69 5.26 -18.85
N ASP A 141 6.58 5.71 -17.96
CA ASP A 141 6.34 6.74 -16.94
C ASP A 141 5.06 6.52 -16.11
N ARG A 142 4.82 5.25 -15.74
CA ARG A 142 3.67 4.86 -14.91
C ARG A 142 4.08 4.67 -13.47
N SER A 143 3.15 4.91 -12.55
CA SER A 143 3.30 4.52 -11.15
C SER A 143 3.26 2.99 -11.01
N TYR A 144 4.24 2.42 -10.31
CA TYR A 144 4.39 0.97 -10.08
C TYR A 144 4.61 0.64 -8.58
N GLU A 145 3.96 1.40 -7.69
CA GLU A 145 4.14 1.30 -6.23
C GLU A 145 3.91 -0.14 -5.70
N LEU A 146 2.82 -0.80 -6.14
CA LEU A 146 2.46 -2.15 -5.69
C LEU A 146 3.40 -3.21 -6.27
N GLU A 147 3.71 -3.11 -7.56
CA GLU A 147 4.60 -4.02 -8.27
C GLU A 147 6.01 -3.95 -7.69
N LEU A 148 6.50 -2.74 -7.40
CA LEU A 148 7.79 -2.56 -6.73
C LEU A 148 7.76 -3.24 -5.37
N PHE A 149 6.72 -2.99 -4.57
CA PHE A 149 6.56 -3.59 -3.24
C PHE A 149 6.57 -5.12 -3.30
N CYS A 150 5.86 -5.75 -4.25
CA CYS A 150 5.89 -7.19 -4.42
C CYS A 150 7.28 -7.69 -4.85
N ALA A 151 7.91 -7.04 -5.82
CA ALA A 151 9.22 -7.44 -6.35
C ALA A 151 10.31 -7.43 -5.27
N VAL A 152 10.39 -6.36 -4.46
CA VAL A 152 11.42 -6.22 -3.41
C VAL A 152 11.18 -7.16 -2.22
N ASN A 153 9.93 -7.58 -1.98
CA ASN A 153 9.55 -8.45 -0.87
C ASN A 153 9.46 -9.94 -1.22
N ILE A 154 9.92 -10.36 -2.41
CA ILE A 154 9.88 -11.78 -2.79
C ILE A 154 10.52 -12.70 -1.73
N LEU A 155 11.66 -12.27 -1.17
CA LEU A 155 12.37 -13.04 -0.15
C LEU A 155 11.59 -13.09 1.18
N GLN A 156 10.90 -12.01 1.53
CA GLN A 156 10.03 -11.93 2.71
C GLN A 156 8.92 -12.97 2.62
N PHE A 157 8.27 -13.08 1.47
CA PHE A 157 7.17 -14.01 1.25
C PHE A 157 7.63 -15.46 1.35
N ILE A 158 8.83 -15.76 0.83
CA ILE A 158 9.44 -17.09 0.97
C ILE A 158 9.77 -17.39 2.44
N PHE A 159 10.41 -16.45 3.16
CA PHE A 159 10.77 -16.64 4.56
C PHE A 159 9.54 -16.80 5.46
N LEU A 160 8.48 -16.00 5.23
CA LEU A 160 7.22 -16.14 5.96
C LEU A 160 6.61 -17.53 5.75
N ALA A 161 6.54 -17.99 4.50
CA ALA A 161 6.00 -19.31 4.19
C ALA A 161 6.78 -20.43 4.89
N LEU A 162 8.12 -20.42 4.77
CA LEU A 162 8.99 -21.42 5.39
C LEU A 162 8.94 -21.38 6.91
N LYS A 163 8.84 -20.18 7.50
CA LYS A 163 8.74 -20.00 8.95
C LYS A 163 7.41 -20.51 9.49
N LEU A 164 6.32 -20.21 8.80
CA LEU A 164 4.97 -20.67 9.19
C LEU A 164 4.79 -22.18 9.01
N ASP A 165 5.53 -22.81 8.08
CA ASP A 165 5.63 -24.27 7.93
C ASP A 165 6.64 -24.93 8.90
N GLU A 166 7.25 -24.16 9.79
CA GLU A 166 8.27 -24.62 10.74
C GLU A 166 9.52 -25.27 10.09
N PHE A 167 9.76 -25.05 8.79
CA PHE A 167 10.97 -25.51 8.10
C PHE A 167 12.23 -24.76 8.54
N ILE A 168 12.07 -23.50 8.97
CA ILE A 168 13.15 -22.67 9.50
C ILE A 168 12.85 -22.23 10.94
N SER A 169 13.84 -22.34 11.81
CA SER A 169 13.74 -21.94 13.21
C SER A 169 14.27 -20.52 13.50
N TRP A 170 14.51 -19.72 12.46
CA TRP A 170 15.01 -18.35 12.59
C TRP A 170 14.08 -17.45 13.39
N SER A 171 14.62 -16.41 14.03
CA SER A 171 13.78 -15.38 14.66
C SER A 171 12.94 -14.64 13.62
N TRP A 172 11.78 -14.15 14.04
CA TRP A 172 10.92 -13.30 13.24
C TRP A 172 11.66 -12.03 12.80
N GLU A 173 12.55 -11.49 13.62
CA GLU A 173 13.45 -10.40 13.22
C GLU A 173 14.21 -10.71 11.91
N VAL A 174 14.78 -11.91 11.77
CA VAL A 174 15.51 -12.34 10.56
C VAL A 174 14.54 -12.55 9.39
N VAL A 175 13.37 -13.13 9.66
CA VAL A 175 12.33 -13.33 8.63
C VAL A 175 11.90 -11.97 8.05
N PHE A 176 11.89 -10.90 8.84
CA PHE A 176 11.50 -9.55 8.43
C PHE A 176 12.63 -8.67 7.82
N VAL A 177 13.83 -9.21 7.59
CA VAL A 177 14.98 -8.49 7.00
C VAL A 177 14.66 -7.71 5.72
N PRO A 178 13.97 -8.28 4.72
CA PRO A 178 13.60 -7.51 3.52
C PRO A 178 12.77 -6.26 3.84
N LEU A 179 11.81 -6.34 4.77
CA LEU A 179 11.04 -5.16 5.20
C LEU A 179 11.91 -4.16 5.97
N TRP A 180 12.85 -4.62 6.81
CA TRP A 180 13.80 -3.71 7.49
C TRP A 180 14.60 -2.87 6.50
N ILE A 181 15.06 -3.47 5.40
CA ILE A 181 15.79 -2.76 4.34
C ILE A 181 14.91 -1.67 3.70
N LEU A 182 13.65 -1.98 3.41
CA LEU A 182 12.70 -0.99 2.87
C LEU A 182 12.42 0.13 3.86
N MET A 183 12.27 -0.20 5.15
CA MET A 183 12.07 0.80 6.19
C MET A 183 13.28 1.71 6.32
N CYS A 184 14.50 1.18 6.28
CA CYS A 184 15.73 1.98 6.26
C CYS A 184 15.78 2.93 5.06
N LEU A 185 15.45 2.45 3.85
CA LEU A 185 15.40 3.29 2.66
C LEU A 185 14.33 4.40 2.79
N SER A 186 13.15 4.06 3.30
CA SER A 186 12.06 5.01 3.50
C SER A 186 12.40 6.08 4.54
N LEU A 187 13.14 5.73 5.61
CA LEU A 187 13.64 6.69 6.59
C LEU A 187 14.61 7.70 5.97
N VAL A 188 15.49 7.26 5.07
CA VAL A 188 16.36 8.17 4.31
C VAL A 188 15.52 9.15 3.47
N GLY A 189 14.44 8.66 2.83
CA GLY A 189 13.49 9.51 2.09
C GLY A 189 12.76 10.53 2.98
N VAL A 190 12.38 10.13 4.20
CA VAL A 190 11.79 11.04 5.20
C VAL A 190 12.80 12.11 5.61
N LEU A 191 14.03 11.73 5.91
CA LEU A 191 15.09 12.68 6.28
C LEU A 191 15.36 13.68 5.15
N TYR A 192 15.46 13.20 3.92
CA TYR A 192 15.58 14.06 2.74
C TYR A 192 14.43 15.05 2.64
N SER A 193 13.20 14.60 2.83
CA SER A 193 12.00 15.43 2.77
C SER A 193 11.98 16.51 3.87
N ILE A 194 12.40 16.15 5.09
CA ILE A 194 12.52 17.11 6.21
C ILE A 194 13.60 18.16 5.92
N ILE A 195 14.78 17.74 5.45
CA ILE A 195 15.87 18.66 5.10
C ILE A 195 15.42 19.61 3.98
N PHE A 196 14.78 19.08 2.93
CA PHE A 196 14.28 19.86 1.82
C PHE A 196 13.22 20.88 2.26
N ALA A 197 12.26 20.47 3.10
CA ALA A 197 11.29 21.38 3.70
C ALA A 197 11.98 22.47 4.55
N GLY A 198 13.00 22.09 5.34
CA GLY A 198 13.79 23.02 6.15
C GLY A 198 14.56 24.06 5.32
N ILE A 199 15.14 23.67 4.19
CA ILE A 199 15.83 24.58 3.25
C ILE A 199 14.82 25.56 2.65
N LEU A 200 13.69 25.07 2.12
CA LEU A 200 12.66 25.94 1.53
C LEU A 200 12.00 26.89 2.54
N LEU A 201 12.00 26.54 3.83
CA LEU A 201 11.56 27.45 4.90
C LEU A 201 12.52 28.64 5.10
N ARG A 202 13.82 28.45 4.83
CA ARG A 202 14.86 29.47 4.99
C ARG A 202 15.10 30.30 3.73
N THR A 203 14.74 29.81 2.54
CA THR A 203 14.90 30.54 1.28
C THR A 203 13.80 31.60 1.13
N PRO A 204 14.14 32.91 1.08
CA PRO A 204 13.14 33.98 1.09
C PRO A 204 12.33 34.11 -0.22
N GLU A 205 12.89 33.65 -1.35
CA GLU A 205 12.31 33.81 -2.70
C GLU A 205 11.33 32.68 -3.10
N VAL A 206 10.94 31.80 -2.18
CA VAL A 206 10.09 30.64 -2.50
C VAL A 206 8.62 30.99 -2.30
N ASN A 207 7.78 30.62 -3.28
CA ASN A 207 6.33 30.77 -3.19
C ASN A 207 5.78 30.10 -1.91
N ILE A 208 4.96 30.84 -1.14
CA ILE A 208 4.35 30.42 0.12
C ILE A 208 3.59 29.09 -0.03
N GLN A 209 2.96 28.86 -1.20
CA GLN A 209 2.23 27.61 -1.48
C GLN A 209 3.17 26.40 -1.63
N GLN A 210 4.33 26.56 -2.29
CA GLN A 210 5.31 25.50 -2.46
C GLN A 210 5.95 25.12 -1.11
N ARG A 211 6.23 26.12 -0.28
CA ARG A 211 6.75 25.93 1.08
C ARG A 211 5.78 25.14 1.97
N ARG A 212 4.49 25.49 1.94
CA ARG A 212 3.44 24.75 2.67
C ARG A 212 3.30 23.31 2.17
N THR A 213 3.32 23.11 0.85
CA THR A 213 3.24 21.76 0.26
C THR A 213 4.41 20.90 0.71
N SER A 214 5.65 21.40 0.61
CA SER A 214 6.85 20.64 1.02
C SER A 214 6.83 20.28 2.51
N PHE A 215 6.44 21.23 3.37
CA PHE A 215 6.30 20.98 4.80
C PHE A 215 5.21 19.93 5.11
N ASN A 216 4.05 20.03 4.46
CA ASN A 216 2.96 19.07 4.63
C ASN A 216 3.37 17.66 4.14
N SER A 217 4.08 17.56 3.02
CA SER A 217 4.61 16.29 2.52
C SER A 217 5.62 15.68 3.50
N ALA A 218 6.54 16.47 4.05
CA ALA A 218 7.50 16.01 5.04
C ALA A 218 6.81 15.45 6.29
N LEU A 219 5.83 16.19 6.84
CA LEU A 219 5.03 15.71 7.97
C LEU A 219 4.29 14.42 7.63
N ALA A 220 3.65 14.35 6.47
CA ALA A 220 2.88 13.19 6.07
C ALA A 220 3.77 11.93 5.92
N TYR A 221 4.97 12.07 5.35
CA TYR A 221 5.93 10.96 5.29
C TYR A 221 6.42 10.55 6.68
N THR A 222 6.68 11.50 7.58
CA THR A 222 7.05 11.20 8.98
C THR A 222 5.96 10.41 9.71
N PHE A 223 4.71 10.87 9.64
CA PHE A 223 3.56 10.21 10.27
C PHE A 223 3.13 8.92 9.58
N THR A 224 3.65 8.63 8.39
CA THR A 224 3.44 7.34 7.71
C THR A 224 4.54 6.34 8.07
N VAL A 225 5.81 6.71 7.89
CA VAL A 225 6.95 5.78 7.98
C VAL A 225 7.31 5.45 9.43
N ILE A 226 7.36 6.44 10.32
CA ILE A 226 7.77 6.19 11.71
C ILE A 226 6.79 5.23 12.41
N PRO A 227 5.47 5.41 12.33
CA PRO A 227 4.57 4.47 13.00
C PRO A 227 4.58 3.07 12.36
N ILE A 228 4.83 2.93 11.05
CA ILE A 228 5.06 1.61 10.41
C ILE A 228 6.29 0.93 11.03
N LEU A 229 7.39 1.67 11.21
CA LEU A 229 8.61 1.14 11.83
C LEU A 229 8.34 0.68 13.27
N VAL A 230 7.66 1.50 14.07
CA VAL A 230 7.29 1.16 15.45
C VAL A 230 6.41 -0.08 15.48
N PHE A 231 5.40 -0.16 14.61
CA PHE A 231 4.57 -1.37 14.46
C PHE A 231 5.43 -2.60 14.14
N GLN A 232 6.36 -2.49 13.20
CA GLN A 232 7.22 -3.60 12.80
C GLN A 232 8.07 -4.11 13.97
N VAL A 233 8.70 -3.20 14.74
CA VAL A 233 9.48 -3.55 15.95
C VAL A 233 8.60 -4.23 17.01
N LEU A 234 7.40 -3.70 17.26
CA LEU A 234 6.49 -4.29 18.24
C LEU A 234 6.01 -5.68 17.81
N LEU A 235 5.76 -5.86 16.50
CA LEU A 235 5.31 -7.14 15.95
C LEU A 235 6.42 -8.19 16.04
N THR A 236 7.66 -7.87 15.64
CA THR A 236 8.77 -8.82 15.71
C THR A 236 9.04 -9.25 17.14
N ASN A 237 9.10 -8.31 18.09
CA ASN A 237 9.34 -8.63 19.49
C ASN A 237 8.18 -9.43 20.12
N LYS A 238 6.93 -9.17 19.70
CA LYS A 238 5.80 -9.98 20.15
C LYS A 238 5.88 -11.42 19.63
N LEU A 239 6.30 -11.60 18.39
CA LEU A 239 6.38 -12.92 17.75
C LEU A 239 7.60 -13.73 18.22
N ASP A 240 8.72 -13.08 18.56
CA ASP A 240 9.95 -13.73 19.06
C ASP A 240 9.94 -13.93 20.58
N ASP A 241 9.77 -12.86 21.35
CA ASP A 241 9.93 -12.88 22.82
C ASP A 241 8.60 -13.08 23.57
N GLY A 242 7.49 -13.17 22.85
CA GLY A 242 6.17 -13.37 23.46
C GLY A 242 5.71 -12.19 24.32
N LEU A 243 6.02 -10.95 23.92
CA LEU A 243 5.61 -9.75 24.66
C LEU A 243 4.14 -9.83 25.09
N PRO A 244 3.83 -9.54 26.38
CA PRO A 244 2.47 -9.65 26.93
C PRO A 244 1.51 -8.54 26.47
N LEU A 245 1.88 -7.81 25.40
CA LEU A 245 1.04 -6.79 24.78
C LEU A 245 -0.03 -7.45 23.91
N THR A 246 -1.24 -6.91 23.87
CA THR A 246 -2.28 -7.35 22.95
C THR A 246 -1.93 -6.96 21.50
N TYR A 247 -2.40 -7.72 20.51
CA TYR A 247 -2.24 -7.39 19.09
C TYR A 247 -2.84 -6.02 18.76
N THR A 248 -3.92 -5.62 19.43
CA THR A 248 -4.51 -4.28 19.31
C THR A 248 -3.52 -3.17 19.66
N VAL A 249 -2.71 -3.35 20.72
CA VAL A 249 -1.64 -2.39 21.08
C VAL A 249 -0.52 -2.42 20.05
N VAL A 250 -0.12 -3.61 19.60
CA VAL A 250 0.93 -3.78 18.59
C VAL A 250 0.59 -3.08 17.29
N VAL A 251 -0.66 -3.19 16.80
CA VAL A 251 -1.08 -2.54 15.54
C VAL A 251 -1.42 -1.05 15.72
N SER A 252 -1.52 -0.53 16.94
CA SER A 252 -1.96 0.85 17.18
C SER A 252 -1.13 1.93 16.46
N PRO A 253 0.22 1.82 16.33
CA PRO A 253 0.99 2.79 15.55
C PRO A 253 0.60 2.79 14.07
N LEU A 254 0.27 1.61 13.51
CA LEU A 254 -0.10 1.46 12.11
C LEU A 254 -1.39 2.23 11.76
N PHE A 255 -2.31 2.40 12.72
CA PHE A 255 -3.50 3.23 12.52
C PHE A 255 -3.17 4.71 12.28
N VAL A 256 -2.08 5.23 12.85
CA VAL A 256 -1.61 6.60 12.58
C VAL A 256 -1.18 6.72 11.12
N SER A 257 -0.47 5.73 10.60
CA SER A 257 -0.05 5.68 9.20
C SER A 257 -1.26 5.59 8.26
N TYR A 258 -2.23 4.71 8.54
CA TYR A 258 -3.44 4.63 7.73
C TYR A 258 -4.27 5.91 7.77
N ALA A 259 -4.45 6.52 8.95
CA ALA A 259 -5.15 7.80 9.07
C ALA A 259 -4.45 8.89 8.25
N THR A 260 -3.12 8.95 8.29
CA THR A 260 -2.33 9.89 7.48
C THR A 260 -2.53 9.66 5.99
N LEU A 261 -2.47 8.41 5.52
CA LEU A 261 -2.69 8.05 4.11
C LEU A 261 -4.12 8.35 3.63
N ILE A 262 -5.12 8.14 4.50
CA ILE A 262 -6.51 8.52 4.23
C ILE A 262 -6.63 10.04 4.08
N ILE A 263 -6.03 10.82 4.97
CA ILE A 263 -6.01 12.29 4.88
C ILE A 263 -5.31 12.75 3.60
N MET A 264 -4.18 12.14 3.25
CA MET A 264 -3.44 12.44 2.01
C MET A 264 -4.25 12.16 0.75
N SER A 265 -5.21 11.22 0.81
CA SER A 265 -6.09 10.90 -0.32
C SER A 265 -7.03 12.07 -0.69
N PHE A 266 -7.23 13.05 0.20
CA PHE A 266 -7.98 14.28 -0.07
C PHE A 266 -7.11 15.44 -0.56
N SER A 267 -5.78 15.28 -0.56
CA SER A 267 -4.81 16.34 -0.89
C SER A 267 -4.00 16.03 -2.14
N SER A 268 -4.25 14.90 -2.81
CA SER A 268 -3.54 14.54 -4.04
C SER A 268 -4.10 15.38 -5.17
N LYS A 269 -3.41 16.47 -5.54
CA LYS A 269 -3.71 17.22 -6.75
C LYS A 269 -3.96 16.26 -7.90
N GLY A 270 -5.18 16.24 -8.43
CA GLY A 270 -5.52 15.42 -9.59
C GLY A 270 -4.50 15.65 -10.70
N GLY A 271 -3.94 14.56 -11.23
CA GLY A 271 -2.79 14.53 -12.15
C GLY A 271 -3.02 15.14 -13.53
N ASN A 272 -3.72 16.26 -13.64
CA ASN A 272 -3.85 17.04 -14.86
C ASN A 272 -3.54 18.52 -14.60
N LYS A 273 -2.25 18.84 -14.41
CA LYS A 273 -1.69 20.14 -14.80
C LYS A 273 -0.36 19.90 -15.50
N CYS A 274 -0.37 20.23 -16.79
CA CYS A 274 0.69 20.20 -17.78
C CYS A 274 2.09 20.57 -17.24
N LYS A 275 3.10 19.83 -17.73
CA LYS A 275 4.49 20.24 -18.01
C LYS A 275 5.00 21.48 -17.26
N ASN A 276 5.80 21.28 -16.22
CA ASN A 276 7.23 21.64 -16.24
C ASN A 276 7.88 21.36 -14.89
N ASN A 277 9.17 21.01 -15.00
CA ASN A 277 10.18 20.81 -13.98
C ASN A 277 10.28 19.43 -13.37
N HIS A 278 11.44 18.83 -13.64
CA HIS A 278 12.03 17.65 -13.04
C HIS A 278 11.75 17.55 -11.53
N SER A 279 10.73 16.77 -11.18
CA SER A 279 10.70 16.10 -9.89
C SER A 279 11.32 14.74 -10.09
N ILE A 280 12.55 14.62 -9.63
CA ILE A 280 13.25 13.37 -9.40
C ILE A 280 12.33 12.52 -8.52
N TYR A 281 11.78 11.45 -9.10
CA TYR A 281 11.10 10.40 -8.36
C TYR A 281 12.13 9.76 -7.42
N ILE A 282 11.94 9.96 -6.12
CA ILE A 282 12.53 9.10 -5.08
C ILE A 282 11.35 8.44 -4.38
N VAL A 283 11.24 7.13 -4.65
CA VAL A 283 10.29 6.12 -4.15
C VAL A 283 8.89 6.18 -4.76
#